data_AF-A0A1L3LM23-F1
#
_entry.id   AF-A0A1L3LM23-F1
#
_cell.length_a   1.000
_cell.length_b   1.000
_cell.length_c   1.000
_cell.angle_alpha   90.00
_cell.angle_beta   90.00
_cell.angle_gamma   90.00
#
_symmetry.space_group_name_H-M   'P 1'
#
loop_
_entity.id
_entity.type
_entity.pdbx_description
1 polymer ?
#
loop_
_entity_poly.entity_id
_entity_poly.type
_entity_poly.pdbx_seq_one_letter_code
_entity_poly.pdbx_strand_id
1 'polypeptide(L)' 'MADNHPLSDEEVYDLIHQALALLLNRTVRTKHAQDVISMAIRDLSIIQAAFLSLSEGVNLSQTDREP' A
#
# COMPACT_ATOMS: atom_id res chain seq x y z
N MET A 1 12.89 -16.43 -12.64
CA MET A 1 11.55 -16.85 -12.20
C MET A 1 11.27 -16.01 -10.97
N ALA A 2 10.18 -15.25 -10.93
CA ALA A 2 9.83 -14.54 -9.71
C ALA A 2 9.56 -15.60 -8.64
N ASP A 3 10.29 -15.55 -7.53
CA ASP A 3 10.10 -16.46 -6.41
C ASP A 3 8.64 -16.32 -5.93
N ASN A 4 7.85 -17.39 -6.05
CA ASN A 4 6.45 -17.46 -5.62
C ASN A 4 6.35 -17.60 -4.09
N HIS A 5 7.13 -16.83 -3.35
CA HIS A 5 6.97 -16.72 -1.91
C HIS A 5 5.73 -15.86 -1.63
N PRO A 6 4.79 -16.32 -0.77
CA PRO A 6 3.72 -15.47 -0.28
C PRO A 6 4.31 -14.28 0.46
N LEU A 7 3.88 -13.06 0.11
CA LEU A 7 4.36 -11.85 0.77
C LEU A 7 3.86 -11.80 2.22
N SER A 8 4.75 -11.39 3.12
CA SER A 8 4.40 -10.97 4.48
C SER A 8 3.68 -9.61 4.48
N ASP A 9 3.02 -9.30 5.60
CA ASP A 9 2.33 -8.02 5.81
C ASP A 9 3.28 -6.82 5.61
N GLU A 10 4.51 -6.89 6.14
CA GLU A 10 5.53 -5.85 5.97
C GLU A 10 5.92 -5.67 4.49
N GLU A 11 6.12 -6.77 3.76
CA GLU A 11 6.45 -6.72 2.33
C GLU A 11 5.29 -6.17 1.48
N VAL A 12 4.04 -6.45 1.86
CA VAL A 12 2.86 -5.87 1.21
C VAL A 12 2.81 -4.36 1.46
N TYR A 13 3.01 -3.93 2.71
CA TYR A 13 3.07 -2.50 3.06
C TYR A 13 4.17 -1.78 2.28
N ASP A 14 5.38 -2.32 2.29
CA ASP A 14 6.53 -1.73 1.61
C ASP A 14 6.31 -1.63 0.11
N LEU A 15 5.74 -2.65 -0.52
CA LEU A 15 5.44 -2.64 -1.95
C LEU A 15 4.45 -1.52 -2.31
N ILE A 16 3.37 -1.39 -1.54
CA ILE A 16 2.36 -0.34 -1.75
C ILE A 16 2.98 1.05 -1.52
N HIS A 17 3.77 1.19 -0.45
CA HIS A 17 4.44 2.43 -0.09
C HIS A 17 5.43 2.88 -1.17
N GLN A 18 6.25 1.95 -1.67
CA GLN A 18 7.20 2.21 -2.75
C GLN A 18 6.49 2.61 -4.03
N ALA A 19 5.40 1.92 -4.41
CA ALA A 19 4.61 2.28 -5.59
C ALA A 19 4.05 3.70 -5.48
N LEU A 20 3.51 4.07 -4.32
CA LEU A 20 3.00 5.41 -4.06
C LEU A 20 4.11 6.47 -4.17
N ALA A 21 5.26 6.23 -3.52
CA ALA A 21 6.41 7.12 -3.56
C ALA A 21 6.98 7.29 -4.98
N LEU A 22 6.99 6.23 -5.78
CA LEU A 22 7.39 6.27 -7.18
C LEU A 22 6.46 7.16 -8.00
N LEU A 23 5.14 7.06 -7.80
CA LEU A 23 4.17 7.83 -8.56
C LEU A 23 4.12 9.32 -8.16
N LEU A 24 4.25 9.62 -6.87
CA LEU A 24 4.29 11.01 -6.37
C LEU A 24 5.45 11.82 -6.96
N ASN A 25 6.55 11.16 -7.27
CA ASN A 25 7.78 11.78 -7.79
C ASN A 25 7.86 11.77 -9.33
N ARG A 26 6.73 11.67 -10.04
CA ARG A 26 6.72 11.62 -11.51
C ARG A 26 5.93 12.79 -12.10
N THR A 27 6.57 13.46 -13.05
CA THR A 27 5.91 14.41 -13.94
C THR A 27 5.51 13.69 -15.23
N VAL A 28 4.29 13.92 -15.71
CA VAL A 28 3.81 13.37 -16.98
C VAL A 28 3.45 14.47 -17.97
N ARG A 29 3.60 14.14 -19.27
CA ARG A 29 3.50 15.13 -20.35
C ARG A 29 2.08 15.45 -20.78
N THR A 30 1.14 14.53 -20.59
CA THR A 30 -0.23 14.66 -21.09
C THR A 30 -1.21 14.74 -19.94
N LYS A 31 -2.29 15.51 -20.12
CA LYS A 31 -3.38 15.61 -19.14
C LYS A 31 -3.97 14.23 -18.82
N HIS A 32 -4.19 13.41 -19.84
CA HIS A 32 -4.72 12.07 -19.64
C HIS A 32 -3.83 11.19 -18.74
N ALA A 33 -2.50 11.23 -18.93
CA ALA A 33 -1.58 10.51 -18.05
C ALA A 33 -1.57 11.10 -16.63
N GLN A 34 -1.71 12.43 -16.50
CA GLN A 34 -1.80 13.09 -15.20
C GLN A 34 -3.05 12.62 -14.44
N ASP A 35 -4.18 12.53 -15.13
CA ASP A 35 -5.45 12.07 -14.55
C ASP A 35 -5.31 10.62 -14.04
N VAL A 36 -4.71 9.73 -14.85
CA VAL A 36 -4.47 8.32 -14.48
C VAL A 36 -3.53 8.20 -13.28
N ILE A 37 -2.41 8.94 -13.26
CA ILE A 37 -1.48 8.91 -12.11
C ILE A 37 -2.16 9.47 -10.85
N SER A 38 -2.96 10.52 -10.99
CA SER A 38 -3.68 11.11 -9.85
C SER A 38 -4.69 10.12 -9.26
N MET A 39 -5.41 9.37 -10.11
CA MET A 39 -6.28 8.28 -9.66
C MET A 39 -5.48 7.17 -8.97
N ALA A 40 -4.39 6.71 -9.58
CA ALA A 40 -3.56 5.65 -9.00
C ALA A 40 -2.99 6.04 -7.62
N ILE A 41 -2.51 7.29 -7.46
CA ILE A 41 -2.03 7.80 -6.17
C ILE A 41 -3.15 7.80 -5.13
N ARG A 42 -4.36 8.25 -5.50
CA ARG A 42 -5.52 8.26 -4.59
C ARG A 42 -5.91 6.86 -4.16
N ASP A 43 -5.98 5.92 -5.09
CA ASP A 43 -6.43 4.57 -4.78
C ASP A 43 -5.38 3.82 -3.95
N LEU A 44 -4.09 3.98 -4.26
CA LEU A 44 -3.00 3.41 -3.46
C LEU A 44 -2.95 3.98 -2.04
N SER A 45 -3.22 5.29 -1.86
CA SER A 45 -3.23 5.88 -0.51
C SER A 45 -4.39 5.36 0.35
N ILE A 46 -5.57 5.14 -0.25
CA ILE A 46 -6.71 4.49 0.41
C ILE A 46 -6.35 3.05 0.80
N ILE A 47 -5.73 2.29 -0.12
CA ILE A 47 -5.32 0.90 0.13
C ILE A 47 -4.29 0.84 1.26
N GLN A 48 -3.26 1.70 1.25
CA GLN A 48 -2.24 1.73 2.30
C GLN A 48 -2.84 2.07 3.67
N ALA A 49 -3.79 3.00 3.73
CA ALA A 49 -4.50 3.35 4.96
C ALA A 49 -5.36 2.18 5.47
N ALA A 50 -6.11 1.52 4.57
CA ALA A 50 -6.91 0.36 4.92
C ALA A 50 -6.06 -0.80 5.43
N PHE A 51 -4.90 -1.02 4.81
CA PHE A 51 -3.92 -2.01 5.27
C PHE A 51 -3.49 -1.73 6.71
N LEU A 52 -3.04 -0.51 7.01
CA LEU A 52 -2.64 -0.11 8.36
C LEU A 52 -3.77 -0.30 9.37
N SER A 53 -5.00 0.11 9.05
CA SER A 53 -6.15 -0.07 9.94
C SER A 53 -6.46 -1.55 10.22
N LEU A 54 -6.31 -2.42 9.23
CA LEU A 54 -6.49 -3.87 9.40
C LEU A 54 -5.35 -4.47 10.24
N SER A 55 -4.10 -4.07 9.99
CA SER A 55 -2.94 -4.53 10.77
C SER A 55 -3.01 -4.07 12.23
N GLU A 56 -3.43 -2.83 12.49
CA GLU A 56 -3.65 -2.32 13.85
C GLU A 56 -4.79 -3.08 14.55
N GLY A 57 -5.91 -3.33 13.85
CA GLY A 57 -7.03 -4.12 14.37
C GLY A 57 -6.68 -5.59 14.67
N VAL A 58 -5.79 -6.19 13.87
CA VAL A 58 -5.26 -7.55 14.10
C VAL A 58 -4.33 -7.57 15.32
N ASN A 59 -3.47 -6.57 15.49
CA ASN A 59 -2.56 -6.48 16.64
C ASN A 59 -3.30 -6.30 17.98
N LEU A 60 -4.37 -5.51 17.98
CA LEU A 60 -5.23 -5.34 19.17
C LEU A 60 -5.91 -6.65 19.60
N SER A 61 -6.33 -7.48 18.63
CA SER A 61 -7.00 -8.76 18.91
C SER A 61 -6.06 -9.86 19.44
N GLN A 62 -4.74 -9.73 19.24
CA GLN A 62 -3.76 -10.69 19.75
C GLN A 62 -3.32 -10.40 21.20
N THR A 63 -3.51 -9.16 21.67
CA THR A 63 -3.09 -8.75 23.01
C THR A 63 -4.11 -9.14 24.10
N ASP A 64 -5.35 -9.47 23.72
CA ASP A 64 -6.42 -9.90 24.64
C ASP A 64 -6.40 -11.41 25.00
N ARG A 65 -5.29 -12.11 24.73
CA ARG A 65 -5.02 -13.46 25.25
C ARG A 65 -3.99 -13.38 26.38
N GLU A 66 -4.43 -13.00 27.57
CA GLU A 66 -3.73 -13.30 28.82
C GLU A 66 -4.40 -14.48 29.56
N PRO A 67 -3.63 -15.23 30.39
CA PRO A 67 -3.76 -16.68 30.66
C PRO A 67 -4.90 -17.14 31.57
#